data_AF-A0A2E4EH60-F1
#
_entry.id   AF-A0A2E4EH60-F1
#
_cell.length_a   1.000
_cell.length_b   1.000
_cell.length_c   1.000
_cell.angle_alpha   90.00
_cell.angle_beta   90.00
_cell.angle_gamma   90.00
#
_symmetry.space_group_name_H-M   'P 1'
#
loop_
_entity.id
_entity.type
_entity.pdbx_description
1 polymer ?
#
loop_
_entity_poly.entity_id
_entity_poly.type
_entity_poly.pdbx_seq_one_letter_code
_entity_poly.pdbx_strand_id
1 'polypeptide(L)'
;MKNIVIKSTILALIIALIALSHACSDTEKKSENTTPNPTPEIDNTADESRFPNERSELAIYMRNFYNDLKANKANVTEKGAFLDVDWSNKYANLKSAKPTDPKDSGPLFNSFADQFLIDLQNFQHADDSNRITLYNGLIESCLACHSEHCGGPMPAIRKLKLKSIAN
;
A
#
# COMPACT_ATOMS: atom_id res chain seq x y z
N MET A 1 -65.67 2.99 26.87
CA MET A 1 -65.43 3.97 25.78
C MET A 1 -64.94 5.28 26.39
N LYS A 2 -63.95 5.92 25.75
CA LYS A 2 -63.23 7.15 26.14
C LYS A 2 -62.24 6.95 27.29
N ASN A 3 -60.94 6.86 26.98
CA ASN A 3 -59.77 7.20 27.85
C ASN A 3 -58.40 6.74 27.32
N ILE A 4 -58.31 6.18 26.10
CA ILE A 4 -57.03 5.68 25.53
C ILE A 4 -56.41 6.61 24.48
N VAL A 5 -57.12 7.63 23.98
CA VAL A 5 -56.64 8.45 22.84
C VAL A 5 -55.97 9.77 23.27
N ILE A 6 -55.97 10.12 24.57
CA ILE A 6 -55.53 11.46 25.04
C ILE A 6 -54.05 11.48 25.49
N LYS A 7 -53.42 10.33 25.71
CA LYS A 7 -52.00 10.28 26.14
C LYS A 7 -50.99 10.35 24.99
N SER A 8 -51.43 10.23 23.74
CA SER A 8 -50.55 10.12 22.58
C SER A 8 -50.23 11.45 21.87
N THR A 9 -50.81 12.57 22.33
CA THR A 9 -50.64 13.89 21.70
C THR A 9 -49.78 14.88 22.52
N ILE A 10 -49.33 14.50 23.72
CA ILE A 10 -48.45 15.35 24.57
C ILE A 10 -46.96 14.97 24.42
N LEU A 11 -46.65 13.84 23.78
CA LEU A 11 -45.26 13.39 23.57
C LEU A 11 -44.60 13.99 22.32
N ALA A 12 -45.34 14.71 21.47
CA ALA A 12 -44.83 15.27 20.22
C ALA A 12 -44.41 16.76 20.31
N LEU A 13 -44.47 17.39 21.49
CA LEU A 13 -44.23 18.84 21.67
C LEU A 13 -42.97 19.19 22.47
N ILE A 14 -42.18 18.20 22.89
CA ILE A 14 -40.90 18.42 23.62
C ILE A 14 -39.67 18.30 22.68
N ILE A 15 -39.88 17.85 21.43
CA ILE A 15 -38.79 17.63 20.45
C ILE A 15 -38.47 18.91 19.63
N ALA A 16 -39.12 20.05 19.91
CA ALA A 16 -39.02 21.28 19.11
C ALA A 16 -38.40 22.49 19.84
N LEU A 17 -37.58 22.30 20.88
CA LEU A 17 -37.03 23.43 21.67
C LEU A 17 -35.59 23.29 22.18
N ILE A 18 -34.76 22.46 21.53
CA ILE A 18 -33.31 22.43 21.80
C ILE A 18 -32.54 22.54 20.48
N ALA A 19 -32.80 23.64 19.77
CA ALA A 19 -31.94 24.14 18.72
C ALA A 19 -31.59 25.60 19.07
N LEU A 20 -30.29 25.90 19.01
CA LEU A 20 -29.63 27.22 19.05
C LEU A 20 -29.21 27.80 20.42
N SER A 21 -28.02 27.38 20.89
CA SER A 21 -26.97 28.24 21.51
C SER A 21 -25.71 27.38 21.77
N HIS A 22 -24.77 27.26 20.84
CA HIS A 22 -23.52 28.04 20.74
C HIS A 22 -22.64 28.03 22.01
N ALA A 23 -21.51 27.31 21.98
CA ALA A 23 -20.16 27.84 22.23
C ALA A 23 -19.13 26.69 22.29
N CYS A 24 -18.11 26.75 21.42
CA CYS A 24 -16.88 25.98 21.52
C CYS A 24 -16.26 26.10 22.92
N SER A 25 -15.73 25.01 23.44
CA SER A 25 -14.59 25.05 24.34
C SER A 25 -13.48 24.23 23.68
N ASP A 26 -12.46 24.93 23.20
CA ASP A 26 -11.16 24.34 22.93
C ASP A 26 -10.65 23.71 24.23
N THR A 27 -10.30 22.44 24.18
CA THR A 27 -9.46 21.83 25.22
C THR A 27 -8.29 21.18 24.50
N GLU A 28 -7.14 21.80 24.67
CA GLU A 28 -5.86 21.34 24.18
C GLU A 28 -5.51 19.94 24.74
N LYS A 29 -5.02 19.10 23.82
CA LYS A 29 -4.13 17.95 23.99
C LYS A 29 -3.81 17.49 25.43
N LYS A 30 -4.29 16.29 25.76
CA LYS A 30 -3.45 15.18 26.24
C LYS A 30 -4.11 13.85 25.87
N SER A 31 -3.91 13.38 24.64
CA SER A 31 -4.17 11.99 24.29
C SER A 31 -2.91 11.19 24.55
N GLU A 32 -2.97 10.48 25.65
CA GLU A 32 -2.07 9.44 26.08
C GLU A 32 -2.47 8.14 25.36
N ASN A 33 -1.50 7.60 24.61
CA ASN A 33 -1.35 6.20 24.24
C ASN A 33 -2.54 5.52 23.52
N THR A 34 -2.52 5.58 22.19
CA THR A 34 -2.91 4.41 21.38
C THR A 34 -1.68 4.02 20.57
N THR A 35 -1.07 2.92 21.00
CA THR A 35 -0.01 2.21 20.29
C THR A 35 -0.44 2.02 18.83
N PRO A 36 0.28 2.60 17.85
CA PRO A 36 0.13 2.15 16.46
C PRO A 36 0.58 0.69 16.45
N ASN A 37 -0.28 -0.17 15.89
CA ASN A 37 0.06 -1.54 15.49
C ASN A 37 1.48 -1.56 14.89
N PRO A 38 2.33 -2.57 15.16
CA PRO A 38 3.70 -2.57 14.68
C PRO A 38 3.70 -2.55 13.15
N THR A 39 3.98 -1.37 12.59
CA THR A 39 4.35 -1.19 11.20
C THR A 39 5.54 -2.09 10.94
N PRO A 40 5.52 -3.00 9.95
CA PRO A 40 6.72 -3.70 9.51
C PRO A 40 7.82 -2.67 9.30
N GLU A 41 8.88 -2.73 10.11
CA GLU A 41 9.97 -1.77 10.06
C GLU A 41 10.60 -1.80 8.65
N ILE A 42 10.68 -0.63 8.01
CA ILE A 42 11.33 -0.51 6.71
C ILE A 42 12.83 -0.77 6.91
N ASP A 43 13.33 -1.87 6.37
CA ASP A 43 14.76 -2.20 6.38
C ASP A 43 15.55 -1.13 5.60
N ASN A 44 16.35 -0.34 6.31
CA ASN A 44 17.13 0.77 5.76
C ASN A 44 18.56 0.37 5.32
N THR A 45 18.88 -0.92 5.25
CA THR A 45 20.24 -1.42 4.95
C THR A 45 20.69 -1.24 3.49
N ALA A 46 19.90 -0.57 2.64
CA ALA A 46 20.26 -0.32 1.25
C ALA A 46 21.51 0.59 1.13
N ASP A 47 22.55 0.09 0.43
CA ASP A 47 23.80 0.78 0.09
C ASP A 47 23.56 2.18 -0.48
N GLU A 48 23.91 3.20 0.31
CA GLU A 48 23.62 4.62 0.06
C GLU A 48 24.37 5.17 -1.17
N SER A 49 25.51 4.58 -1.51
CA SER A 49 26.34 5.04 -2.65
C SER A 49 25.64 4.88 -4.01
N ARG A 50 24.62 4.01 -4.08
CA ARG A 50 23.90 3.68 -5.31
C ARG A 50 22.68 4.55 -5.59
N PHE A 51 22.27 5.39 -4.63
CA PHE A 51 21.02 6.14 -4.71
C PHE A 51 21.21 7.60 -4.29
N PRO A 52 21.63 8.49 -5.21
CA PRO A 52 22.02 9.87 -4.88
C PRO A 52 20.83 10.79 -4.49
N ASN A 53 19.60 10.27 -4.44
CA ASN A 53 18.39 11.06 -4.21
C ASN A 53 17.87 10.88 -2.77
N GLU A 54 17.22 11.91 -2.24
CA GLU A 54 16.60 11.94 -0.91
C GLU A 54 15.67 10.72 -0.68
N ARG A 55 15.78 10.09 0.49
CA ARG A 55 15.10 8.84 0.81
C ARG A 55 13.72 9.11 1.44
N SER A 56 12.73 9.45 0.61
CA SER A 56 11.34 9.35 1.04
C SER A 56 10.98 7.90 1.40
N GLU A 57 9.97 7.71 2.24
CA GLU A 57 9.49 6.39 2.65
C GLU A 57 9.16 5.53 1.42
N LEU A 58 8.46 6.12 0.42
CA LEU A 58 8.13 5.43 -0.82
C LEU A 58 9.37 5.05 -1.63
N ALA A 59 10.35 5.95 -1.73
CA ALA A 59 11.59 5.66 -2.44
C ALA A 59 12.37 4.51 -1.77
N ILE A 60 12.29 4.37 -0.44
CA ILE A 60 12.92 3.23 0.26
C ILE A 60 12.20 1.93 -0.12
N TYR A 61 10.87 1.90 -0.09
CA TYR A 61 10.11 0.74 -0.55
C TYR A 61 10.48 0.32 -1.98
N MET A 62 10.54 1.26 -2.93
CA MET A 62 10.87 0.96 -4.32
C MET A 62 12.27 0.35 -4.48
N ARG A 63 13.25 0.86 -3.72
CA ARG A 63 14.63 0.33 -3.76
C ARG A 63 14.74 -1.05 -3.15
N ASN A 64 14.10 -1.26 -2.00
CA ASN A 64 14.06 -2.56 -1.34
C ASN A 64 13.36 -3.58 -2.23
N PHE A 65 12.23 -3.20 -2.82
CA PHE A 65 11.49 -4.05 -3.74
C PHE A 65 12.31 -4.45 -4.97
N TYR A 66 13.00 -3.48 -5.58
CA TYR A 66 13.91 -3.76 -6.70
C TYR A 66 15.03 -4.73 -6.30
N ASN A 67 15.67 -4.52 -5.14
CA ASN A 67 16.76 -5.37 -4.67
C ASN A 67 16.28 -6.79 -4.36
N ASP A 68 15.13 -6.92 -3.70
CA ASP A 68 14.52 -8.21 -3.40
C ASP A 68 14.16 -8.96 -4.68
N LEU A 69 13.53 -8.31 -5.66
CA LEU A 69 13.20 -8.94 -6.94
C LEU A 69 14.45 -9.30 -7.75
N LYS A 70 15.50 -8.48 -7.66
CA LYS A 70 16.81 -8.81 -8.27
C LYS A 70 17.40 -10.07 -7.66
N ALA A 71 17.39 -10.18 -6.33
CA ALA A 71 17.85 -11.37 -5.60
C ALA A 71 16.98 -12.59 -5.93
N ASN A 72 15.67 -12.40 -6.00
CA ASN A 72 14.71 -13.45 -6.35
C ASN A 72 14.93 -13.97 -7.76
N LYS A 73 15.10 -13.08 -8.76
CA LYS A 73 15.45 -13.46 -10.13
C LYS A 73 16.78 -14.25 -10.19
N ALA A 74 17.80 -13.80 -9.45
CA ALA A 74 19.06 -14.53 -9.38
C ALA A 74 18.86 -15.94 -8.83
N ASN A 75 18.10 -16.08 -7.72
CA ASN A 75 17.82 -17.38 -7.11
C ASN A 75 17.04 -18.32 -8.06
N VAL A 76 16.05 -17.79 -8.80
CA VAL A 76 15.34 -18.58 -9.82
C VAL A 76 16.29 -19.01 -10.94
N THR A 77 17.17 -18.13 -11.39
CA THR A 77 18.07 -18.41 -12.52
C THR A 77 19.19 -19.39 -12.14
N GLU A 78 19.70 -19.30 -10.91
CA GLU A 78 20.85 -20.09 -10.44
C GLU A 78 20.44 -21.40 -9.78
N LYS A 79 19.30 -21.41 -9.07
CA LYS A 79 18.86 -22.55 -8.24
C LYS A 79 17.51 -23.12 -8.66
N GLY A 80 16.81 -22.51 -9.63
CA GLY A 80 15.51 -22.97 -10.10
C GLY A 80 14.36 -22.77 -9.11
N ALA A 81 14.55 -21.94 -8.07
CA ALA A 81 13.55 -21.72 -7.04
C ALA A 81 13.34 -20.23 -6.74
N PHE A 82 12.11 -19.85 -6.39
CA PHE A 82 11.84 -18.53 -5.83
C PHE A 82 12.30 -18.44 -4.38
N LEU A 83 12.63 -17.23 -3.92
CA LEU A 83 12.91 -16.98 -2.52
C LEU A 83 11.64 -17.15 -1.68
N ASP A 84 11.79 -17.74 -0.49
CA ASP A 84 10.75 -17.82 0.52
C ASP A 84 10.71 -16.50 1.31
N VAL A 85 9.80 -15.61 0.90
CA VAL A 85 9.61 -14.27 1.47
C VAL A 85 8.11 -14.04 1.61
N ASP A 86 7.69 -13.48 2.74
CA ASP A 86 6.33 -12.97 2.92
C ASP A 86 6.20 -11.59 2.26
N TRP A 87 6.14 -11.60 0.93
CA TRP A 87 6.10 -10.42 0.06
C TRP A 87 4.95 -9.47 0.40
N SER A 88 3.73 -9.99 0.53
CA SER A 88 2.54 -9.19 0.81
C SER A 88 2.69 -8.39 2.10
N ASN A 89 3.24 -9.02 3.14
CA ASN A 89 3.40 -8.40 4.45
C ASN A 89 4.57 -7.40 4.46
N LYS A 90 5.69 -7.75 3.81
CA LYS A 90 6.86 -6.86 3.67
C LYS A 90 6.53 -5.54 2.97
N TYR A 91 5.57 -5.55 2.04
CA TYR A 91 5.21 -4.39 1.21
C TYR A 91 3.80 -3.84 1.45
N ALA A 92 3.09 -4.30 2.49
CA ALA A 92 1.69 -3.93 2.76
C ALA A 92 1.43 -2.41 2.85
N ASN A 93 2.42 -1.65 3.35
CA ASN A 93 2.28 -0.21 3.58
C ASN A 93 2.82 0.66 2.43
N LEU A 94 3.21 0.07 1.30
CA LEU A 94 3.76 0.80 0.15
C LEU A 94 2.80 1.89 -0.33
N LYS A 95 1.49 1.61 -0.38
CA LYS A 95 0.46 2.57 -0.78
C LYS A 95 0.38 3.80 0.14
N SER A 96 0.69 3.64 1.42
CA SER A 96 0.63 4.74 2.39
C SER A 96 1.95 5.50 2.57
N ALA A 97 3.02 5.03 1.94
CA ALA A 97 4.35 5.58 2.12
C ALA A 97 4.45 6.99 1.52
N LYS A 98 5.09 7.91 2.25
CA LYS A 98 5.26 9.29 1.76
C LYS A 98 6.20 9.33 0.55
N PRO A 99 5.81 9.97 -0.57
CA PRO A 99 6.66 10.14 -1.74
C PRO A 99 7.68 11.26 -1.54
N THR A 100 8.68 11.33 -2.44
CA THR A 100 9.62 12.45 -2.49
C THR A 100 8.94 13.70 -3.06
N ASP A 101 8.19 13.54 -4.15
CA ASP A 101 7.37 14.60 -4.73
C ASP A 101 5.90 14.36 -4.35
N PRO A 102 5.20 15.32 -3.71
CA PRO A 102 3.79 15.17 -3.35
C PRO A 102 2.87 14.82 -4.53
N LYS A 103 3.26 15.16 -5.78
CA LYS A 103 2.49 14.81 -6.98
C LYS A 103 2.46 13.30 -7.25
N ASP A 104 3.42 12.54 -6.71
CA ASP A 104 3.50 11.08 -6.86
C ASP A 104 2.57 10.37 -5.84
N SER A 105 1.40 10.97 -5.60
CA SER A 105 0.36 10.48 -4.70
C SER A 105 -1.04 10.82 -5.26
N GLY A 106 -2.08 10.30 -4.61
CA GLY A 106 -3.47 10.60 -4.97
C GLY A 106 -4.17 9.46 -5.73
N PRO A 107 -5.34 9.72 -6.36
CA PRO A 107 -6.21 8.66 -6.86
C PRO A 107 -5.59 7.76 -7.95
N LEU A 108 -4.77 8.34 -8.83
CA LEU A 108 -4.10 7.59 -9.88
C LEU A 108 -3.00 6.69 -9.31
N PHE A 109 -2.15 7.23 -8.43
CA PHE A 109 -1.17 6.45 -7.66
C PHE A 109 -1.84 5.30 -6.92
N ASN A 110 -2.94 5.59 -6.20
CA ASN A 110 -3.65 4.60 -5.40
C ASN A 110 -4.15 3.43 -6.26
N SER A 111 -4.66 3.71 -7.46
CA SER A 111 -5.11 2.67 -8.39
C SER A 111 -3.96 1.75 -8.83
N PHE A 112 -2.79 2.33 -9.15
CA PHE A 112 -1.60 1.55 -9.48
C PHE A 112 -1.07 0.76 -8.28
N ALA A 113 -1.02 1.37 -7.09
CA ALA A 113 -0.58 0.73 -5.87
C ALA A 113 -1.50 -0.44 -5.47
N ASP A 114 -2.82 -0.28 -5.63
CA ASP A 114 -3.78 -1.36 -5.38
C ASP A 114 -3.59 -2.53 -6.34
N GLN A 115 -3.46 -2.25 -7.64
CA GLN A 115 -3.19 -3.29 -8.63
C GLN A 115 -1.86 -4.01 -8.35
N PHE A 116 -0.81 -3.26 -8.02
CA PHE A 116 0.47 -3.81 -7.60
C PHE A 116 0.36 -4.76 -6.40
N LEU A 117 -0.38 -4.36 -5.35
CA LEU A 117 -0.55 -5.20 -4.15
C LEU A 117 -1.34 -6.47 -4.46
N ILE A 118 -2.34 -6.39 -5.34
CA ILE A 118 -3.09 -7.56 -5.84
C ILE A 118 -2.14 -8.52 -6.59
N ASP A 119 -1.33 -8.01 -7.52
CA ASP A 119 -0.40 -8.84 -8.28
C ASP A 119 0.70 -9.44 -7.41
N LEU A 120 1.13 -8.71 -6.38
CA LEU A 120 2.07 -9.21 -5.38
C LEU A 120 1.48 -10.38 -4.59
N GLN A 121 0.22 -10.26 -4.17
CA GLN A 121 -0.50 -11.32 -3.48
C GLN A 121 -0.70 -12.55 -4.39
N ASN A 122 -1.03 -12.33 -5.67
CA ASN A 122 -1.17 -13.41 -6.64
C ASN A 122 0.18 -14.13 -6.85
N PHE A 123 1.27 -13.40 -7.00
CA PHE A 123 2.62 -13.96 -7.12
C PHE A 123 3.04 -14.76 -5.86
N GLN A 124 2.73 -14.27 -4.66
CA GLN A 124 3.06 -14.94 -3.40
C GLN A 124 2.38 -16.31 -3.28
N HIS A 125 1.10 -16.40 -3.68
CA HIS A 125 0.29 -17.63 -3.53
C HIS A 125 0.20 -18.47 -4.81
N ALA A 126 1.00 -18.13 -5.83
CA ALA A 126 1.02 -18.85 -7.09
C ALA A 126 1.49 -20.29 -6.92
N ASP A 127 0.86 -21.22 -7.64
CA ASP A 127 1.45 -22.53 -7.90
C ASP A 127 2.72 -22.39 -8.77
N ASP A 128 3.59 -23.40 -8.74
CA ASP A 128 4.87 -23.37 -9.47
C ASP A 128 4.69 -23.20 -10.99
N SER A 129 3.60 -23.73 -11.56
CA SER A 129 3.34 -23.67 -13.01
C SER A 129 3.01 -22.27 -13.50
N ASN A 130 2.40 -21.44 -12.65
CA ASN A 130 1.98 -20.07 -12.99
C ASN A 130 2.86 -18.99 -12.37
N ARG A 131 3.77 -19.36 -11.46
CA ARG A 131 4.55 -18.39 -10.67
C ARG A 131 5.43 -17.47 -11.51
N ILE A 132 6.02 -17.96 -12.61
CA ILE A 132 6.80 -17.11 -13.54
C ILE A 132 5.90 -16.10 -14.25
N THR A 133 4.72 -16.51 -14.69
CA THR A 133 3.74 -15.63 -15.35
C THR A 133 3.28 -14.54 -14.41
N LEU A 134 2.91 -14.90 -13.17
CA LEU A 134 2.46 -13.95 -12.16
C LEU A 134 3.59 -13.02 -11.68
N TYR A 135 4.81 -13.55 -11.54
CA TYR A 135 6.01 -12.72 -11.30
C TYR A 135 6.21 -11.70 -12.43
N ASN A 136 6.12 -12.12 -13.70
CA ASN A 136 6.28 -11.19 -14.82
C ASN A 136 5.13 -10.18 -14.90
N GLY A 137 3.90 -10.56 -14.54
CA GLY A 137 2.77 -9.65 -14.39
C GLY A 137 3.01 -8.58 -13.32
N LEU A 138 3.56 -8.97 -12.16
CA LEU A 138 4.00 -8.04 -11.14
C LEU A 138 5.05 -7.04 -11.66
N ILE A 139 5.99 -7.46 -12.51
CA ILE A 139 6.93 -6.55 -13.18
C ILE A 139 6.22 -5.58 -14.12
N GLU A 140 5.15 -5.99 -14.81
CA GLU A 140 4.36 -5.08 -15.65
C GLU A 140 3.66 -4.01 -14.81
N SER A 141 3.12 -4.37 -13.65
CA SER A 141 2.49 -3.41 -12.74
C SER A 141 3.48 -2.37 -12.22
N CYS A 142 4.74 -2.76 -11.98
CA CYS A 142 5.82 -1.81 -11.72
C CYS A 142 6.02 -0.85 -12.90
N LEU A 143 6.09 -1.36 -14.13
CA LEU A 143 6.32 -0.55 -15.33
C LEU A 143 5.15 0.40 -15.63
N ALA A 144 3.91 -0.03 -15.38
CA ALA A 144 2.72 0.78 -15.58
C ALA A 144 2.67 1.97 -14.60
N CYS A 145 2.98 1.74 -13.32
CA CYS A 145 3.08 2.84 -12.36
C CYS A 145 4.21 3.81 -12.72
N HIS A 146 5.37 3.28 -13.13
CA HIS A 146 6.55 4.09 -13.47
C HIS A 146 6.44 4.81 -14.82
N SER A 147 5.58 4.38 -15.74
CA SER A 147 5.31 5.16 -16.95
C SER A 147 4.46 6.41 -16.69
N GLU A 148 3.59 6.37 -15.68
CA GLU A 148 2.62 7.43 -15.40
C GLU A 148 3.03 8.41 -14.30
N HIS A 149 3.75 7.96 -13.27
CA HIS A 149 4.05 8.81 -12.09
C HIS A 149 5.51 9.19 -11.99
N CYS A 150 6.37 8.19 -11.86
CA CYS A 150 7.78 8.40 -11.63
C CYS A 150 8.55 7.70 -12.74
N GLY A 151 9.17 8.49 -13.64
CA GLY A 151 9.88 7.95 -14.81
C GLY A 151 10.91 6.86 -14.50
N GLY A 152 11.40 6.80 -13.25
CA GLY A 152 12.06 5.64 -12.65
C GLY A 152 13.21 5.03 -13.46
N PRO A 153 13.81 3.93 -12.99
CA PRO A 153 14.79 3.20 -13.78
C PRO A 153 14.08 2.16 -14.68
N MET A 154 13.20 2.60 -15.60
CA MET A 154 12.43 1.73 -16.50
C MET A 154 13.28 0.64 -17.19
N PRO A 155 14.50 0.92 -17.71
CA PRO A 155 15.36 -0.13 -18.28
C PRO A 155 15.80 -1.19 -17.26
N ALA A 156 16.01 -0.82 -16.00
CA ALA A 156 16.38 -1.75 -14.94
C ALA A 156 15.21 -2.64 -14.54
N ILE A 157 14.01 -2.08 -14.42
CA ILE A 157 12.79 -2.83 -14.09
C ILE A 157 12.50 -3.88 -15.17
N ARG A 158 12.59 -3.52 -16.45
CA ARG A 158 12.41 -4.50 -17.56
C ARG A 158 13.38 -5.67 -17.48
N LYS A 159 14.61 -5.45 -17.01
CA LYS A 159 15.61 -6.51 -16.82
C LYS A 159 15.27 -7.46 -15.68
N LEU A 160 14.28 -7.17 -14.83
CA LEU A 160 13.83 -8.09 -13.79
C LEU A 160 12.95 -9.24 -14.30
N LYS A 161 12.40 -9.15 -15.53
CA LYS A 161 11.59 -10.23 -16.09
C LYS A 161 12.36 -11.55 -16.16
N LEU A 162 11.66 -12.63 -15.84
CA LEU A 162 12.13 -14.00 -16.01
C LEU A 162 11.76 -14.49 -17.42
N LYS A 163 12.64 -15.28 -18.03
CA LYS A 163 12.28 -15.98 -19.27
C LYS A 163 11.26 -17.06 -18.92
N SER A 164 10.23 -17.23 -19.74
CA SER A 164 9.37 -18.41 -19.63
C SER A 164 10.23 -19.65 -19.88
N ILE A 165 10.03 -20.69 -19.07
CA ILE A 165 10.59 -22.00 -19.38
C ILE A 165 9.74 -22.53 -20.51
N ALA A 166 10.31 -22.64 -21.71
CA ALA A 166 9.69 -23.40 -22.78
C ALA A 166 9.74 -24.87 -22.33
N ASN A 167 8.56 -25.44 -22.03
CA ASN A 167 8.39 -26.88 -21.83
C ASN A 167 8.70 -27.62 -23.14
#